data_AF-S6GBP5-F1
#
_entry.id   AF-S6GBP5-F1
#
_cell.length_a   1.000
_cell.length_b   1.000
_cell.length_c   1.000
_cell.angle_alpha   90.00
_cell.angle_beta   90.00
_cell.angle_gamma   90.00
#
_symmetry.space_group_name_H-M   'P 1'
#
loop_
_entity.id
_entity.type
_entity.pdbx_description
1 polymer ?
#
loop_
_entity_poly.entity_id
_entity_poly.type
_entity_poly.pdbx_seq_one_letter_code
_entity_poly.pdbx_strand_id
1 'polypeptide(L)'
;MKNKTKGIRDSGSKEDDADTVYLLAKELAYDVVTGQTDNLAAALAKTSGKDIVQFAKAVGVSHPNIDKQVCTKSHMKGADGATRFDANLTSSANDNTTQCSGLASPGGNKFSTFVEAVKLQDGTHWPTGSYSTGNAGVANSQNSNATAVAKDLVALNSDEKTIVAGLLAKTIEGGEVVDQGGFFYLQHG
;
A
#
# COMPACT_ATOMS: atom_id res chain seq x y z
N MET A 1 -57.21 -4.95 20.59
CA MET A 1 -56.32 -3.76 20.57
C MET A 1 -55.42 -3.85 21.80
N LYS A 2 -54.10 -3.97 21.79
CA LYS A 2 -53.06 -3.81 20.76
C LYS A 2 -51.92 -4.77 21.13
N ASN A 3 -51.52 -5.66 20.22
CA ASN A 3 -50.30 -6.46 20.38
C ASN A 3 -49.10 -5.54 20.11
N LYS A 4 -48.15 -5.49 21.06
CA LYS A 4 -46.86 -4.80 20.88
C LYS A 4 -45.94 -5.70 20.05
N THR A 5 -45.67 -5.29 18.81
CA THR A 5 -44.58 -5.87 18.01
C THR A 5 -43.24 -5.52 18.65
N LYS A 6 -42.50 -6.56 19.02
CA LYS A 6 -41.14 -6.48 19.58
C LYS A 6 -40.20 -6.02 18.46
N GLY A 7 -39.58 -4.85 18.64
CA GLY A 7 -38.56 -4.33 17.73
C GLY A 7 -37.36 -5.27 17.70
N ILE A 8 -37.00 -5.71 16.49
CA ILE A 8 -35.75 -6.40 16.19
C ILE A 8 -34.64 -5.36 16.38
N ARG A 9 -33.76 -5.59 17.36
CA ARG A 9 -32.51 -4.83 17.49
C ARG A 9 -31.53 -5.47 16.53
N ASP A 10 -31.26 -4.76 15.45
CA ASP A 10 -30.16 -5.02 14.54
C ASP A 10 -28.88 -4.55 15.22
N SER A 11 -28.18 -5.47 15.88
CA SER A 11 -26.91 -5.23 16.56
C SER A 11 -25.88 -6.28 16.16
N GLY A 12 -25.74 -6.52 14.85
CA GLY A 12 -24.81 -7.51 14.29
C GLY A 12 -23.67 -6.95 13.44
N SER A 13 -23.63 -5.65 13.12
CA SER A 13 -22.72 -5.15 12.07
C SER A 13 -21.34 -4.68 12.53
N LYS A 14 -21.02 -4.65 13.83
CA LYS A 14 -19.72 -4.13 14.30
C LYS A 14 -18.69 -5.20 14.67
N GLU A 15 -19.14 -6.39 15.09
CA GLU A 15 -18.24 -7.49 15.45
C GLU A 15 -17.71 -8.19 14.19
N ASP A 16 -18.56 -8.41 13.18
CA ASP A 16 -18.18 -9.00 11.89
C ASP A 16 -17.15 -8.14 11.12
N ASP A 17 -17.24 -6.81 11.21
CA ASP A 17 -16.32 -5.88 10.55
C ASP A 17 -14.92 -5.90 11.21
N ALA A 18 -14.83 -6.08 12.53
CA ALA A 18 -13.56 -6.17 13.24
C ALA A 18 -12.85 -7.51 12.95
N ASP A 19 -13.60 -8.60 12.92
CA ASP A 19 -13.08 -9.94 12.62
C ASP A 19 -12.55 -10.03 11.18
N THR A 20 -13.24 -9.40 10.22
CA THR A 20 -12.79 -9.38 8.82
C THR A 20 -11.52 -8.55 8.60
N VAL A 21 -11.38 -7.41 9.30
CA VAL A 21 -10.16 -6.59 9.27
C VAL A 21 -8.97 -7.33 9.90
N TYR A 22 -9.19 -7.99 11.03
CA TYR A 22 -8.17 -8.79 11.71
C TYR A 22 -7.69 -9.97 10.86
N LEU A 23 -8.61 -10.67 10.19
CA LEU A 23 -8.26 -11.76 9.28
C LEU A 23 -7.43 -11.26 8.09
N LEU A 24 -7.81 -10.14 7.49
CA LEU A 24 -7.06 -9.54 6.39
C LEU A 24 -5.63 -9.15 6.82
N ALA A 25 -5.48 -8.55 8.00
CA ALA A 25 -4.19 -8.16 8.56
C ALA A 25 -3.27 -9.38 8.75
N LYS A 26 -3.81 -10.49 9.27
CA LYS A 26 -3.09 -11.75 9.42
C LYS A 26 -2.69 -12.39 8.09
N GLU A 27 -3.61 -12.42 7.12
CA GLU A 27 -3.33 -12.95 5.78
C GLU A 27 -2.19 -12.18 5.12
N LEU A 28 -2.26 -10.84 5.13
CA LEU A 28 -1.21 -9.98 4.61
C LEU A 28 0.16 -10.23 5.27
N ALA A 29 0.20 -10.33 6.60
CA ALA A 29 1.42 -10.61 7.34
C ALA A 29 1.99 -12.00 7.01
N TYR A 30 1.12 -13.01 6.93
CA TYR A 30 1.50 -14.37 6.60
C TYR A 30 2.05 -14.50 5.18
N ASP A 31 1.41 -13.85 4.21
CA ASP A 31 1.81 -13.90 2.79
C ASP A 31 3.19 -13.26 2.57
N VAL A 32 3.49 -12.17 3.29
CA VAL A 32 4.83 -11.55 3.28
C VAL A 32 5.89 -12.54 3.75
N VAL A 33 5.68 -13.17 4.91
CA VAL A 33 6.67 -14.05 5.54
C VAL A 33 6.87 -15.33 4.73
N THR A 34 5.78 -15.88 4.19
CA THR A 34 5.80 -17.13 3.39
C THR A 34 6.14 -16.91 1.91
N GLY A 35 6.17 -15.67 1.45
CA GLY A 35 6.52 -15.33 0.07
C GLY A 35 5.41 -15.55 -0.94
N GLN A 36 4.14 -15.56 -0.52
CA GLN A 36 2.98 -15.74 -1.40
C GLN A 36 2.67 -14.45 -2.18
N THR A 37 3.47 -14.19 -3.21
CA THR A 37 3.43 -12.92 -3.97
C THR A 37 2.04 -12.61 -4.54
N ASP A 38 1.37 -13.61 -5.13
CA ASP A 38 0.07 -13.40 -5.78
C ASP A 38 -1.05 -13.14 -4.76
N ASN A 39 -1.04 -13.86 -3.63
CA ASN A 39 -2.01 -13.67 -2.55
C ASN A 39 -1.79 -12.31 -1.87
N LEU A 40 -0.52 -11.96 -1.59
CA LEU A 40 -0.15 -10.65 -1.06
C LEU A 40 -0.59 -9.53 -1.99
N ALA A 41 -0.37 -9.65 -3.30
CA ALA A 41 -0.79 -8.66 -4.29
C ALA A 41 -2.33 -8.51 -4.30
N ALA A 42 -3.07 -9.62 -4.26
CA ALA A 42 -4.52 -9.61 -4.22
C ALA A 42 -5.08 -8.98 -2.94
N ALA A 43 -4.46 -9.23 -1.79
CA ALA A 43 -4.85 -8.65 -0.52
C ALA A 43 -4.50 -7.15 -0.46
N LEU A 44 -3.28 -6.75 -0.87
CA LEU A 44 -2.87 -5.34 -0.98
C LEU A 44 -3.78 -4.56 -1.94
N ALA A 45 -4.26 -5.19 -3.02
CA ALA A 45 -5.17 -4.56 -3.95
C ALA A 45 -6.54 -4.23 -3.33
N LYS A 46 -6.95 -4.94 -2.27
CA LYS A 46 -8.17 -4.67 -1.49
C LYS A 46 -7.93 -3.64 -0.39
N THR A 47 -6.68 -3.43 0.02
CA THR A 47 -6.30 -2.40 0.98
C THR A 47 -6.46 -1.00 0.36
N SER A 48 -7.02 -0.06 1.13
CA SER A 48 -7.22 1.30 0.64
C SER A 48 -5.88 2.02 0.41
N GLY A 49 -5.82 2.93 -0.56
CA GLY A 49 -4.62 3.73 -0.80
C GLY A 49 -4.21 4.56 0.41
N LYS A 50 -5.17 4.96 1.27
CA LYS A 50 -4.91 5.66 2.53
C LYS A 50 -4.13 4.79 3.52
N ASP A 51 -4.50 3.52 3.66
CA ASP A 51 -3.82 2.60 4.58
C ASP A 51 -2.42 2.24 4.06
N ILE A 52 -2.26 2.13 2.74
CA ILE A 52 -0.94 1.96 2.11
C ILE A 52 -0.05 3.18 2.36
N VAL A 53 -0.59 4.39 2.32
CA VAL A 53 0.17 5.61 2.67
C VAL A 53 0.63 5.56 4.13
N GLN A 54 -0.24 5.17 5.06
CA GLN A 54 0.14 5.04 6.47
C GLN A 54 1.22 3.98 6.68
N PHE A 55 1.06 2.82 6.03
CA PHE A 55 2.03 1.73 6.08
C PHE A 55 3.40 2.17 5.57
N ALA A 56 3.45 2.80 4.39
CA ALA A 56 4.69 3.31 3.81
C ALA A 56 5.37 4.35 4.69
N LYS A 57 4.60 5.26 5.30
CA LYS A 57 5.13 6.24 6.25
C LYS A 57 5.70 5.58 7.50
N ALA A 58 5.00 4.61 8.08
CA ALA A 58 5.48 3.86 9.24
C ALA A 58 6.79 3.12 8.93
N VAL A 59 6.91 2.52 7.74
CA VAL A 59 8.15 1.91 7.25
C VAL A 59 9.26 2.95 7.08
N GLY A 60 8.99 4.07 6.40
CA GLY A 60 9.97 5.14 6.15
C GLY A 60 10.57 5.72 7.42
N VAL A 61 9.73 5.90 8.42
CA VAL A 61 10.10 6.43 9.74
C VAL A 61 10.88 5.42 10.56
N SER A 62 10.38 4.20 10.70
CA SER A 62 10.91 3.22 11.66
C SER A 62 12.05 2.39 11.07
N HIS A 63 12.02 2.16 9.76
CA HIS A 63 12.93 1.26 9.04
C HIS A 63 13.35 1.86 7.69
N PRO A 64 14.12 2.97 7.69
CA PRO A 64 14.50 3.67 6.46
C PRO A 64 15.36 2.83 5.49
N ASN A 65 15.94 1.72 5.95
CA ASN A 65 16.63 0.77 5.08
C ASN A 65 15.65 -0.10 4.27
N ILE A 66 14.48 -0.42 4.82
CA ILE A 66 13.41 -1.14 4.12
C ILE A 66 12.71 -0.20 3.14
N ASP A 67 12.49 1.05 3.54
CA ASP A 67 11.89 2.10 2.70
C ASP A 67 12.63 2.30 1.36
N LYS A 68 13.95 2.06 1.35
CA LYS A 68 14.80 2.14 0.14
C LYS A 68 14.74 0.89 -0.75
N GLN A 69 14.03 -0.15 -0.36
CA GLN A 69 13.97 -1.42 -1.09
C GLN A 69 12.62 -1.67 -1.79
N VAL A 70 11.59 -0.90 -1.44
CA VAL A 70 10.22 -1.04 -1.95
C VAL A 70 9.87 0.12 -2.89
N CYS A 71 9.31 -0.18 -4.06
CA CYS A 71 9.06 0.77 -5.14
C CYS A 71 10.33 1.49 -5.66
N THR A 72 11.49 0.85 -5.58
CA THR A 72 12.79 1.47 -5.97
C THR A 72 13.42 0.84 -7.21
N LYS A 73 12.73 -0.13 -7.83
CA LYS A 73 13.25 -0.97 -8.93
C LYS A 73 12.59 -0.59 -10.28
N SER A 74 13.00 -1.25 -11.35
CA SER A 74 12.57 -0.96 -12.74
C SER A 74 11.51 -1.92 -13.30
N HIS A 75 10.94 -2.81 -12.48
CA HIS A 75 9.89 -3.75 -12.91
C HIS A 75 8.51 -3.08 -12.96
N MET A 76 7.54 -3.70 -13.66
CA MET A 76 6.20 -3.14 -13.92
C MET A 76 6.19 -1.83 -14.73
N LYS A 77 7.33 -1.48 -15.34
CA LYS A 77 7.47 -0.31 -16.21
C LYS A 77 6.47 -0.36 -17.37
N GLY A 78 5.88 0.79 -17.69
CA GLY A 78 5.08 0.98 -18.90
C GLY A 78 5.94 1.12 -20.16
N ALA A 79 5.36 1.64 -21.23
CA ALA A 79 6.11 1.89 -22.47
C ALA A 79 6.96 3.18 -22.43
N ASP A 80 6.98 3.90 -21.31
CA ASP A 80 7.55 5.23 -21.16
C ASP A 80 9.03 5.23 -20.74
N GLY A 81 9.56 6.42 -20.45
CA GLY A 81 10.93 6.64 -20.00
C GLY A 81 11.00 7.14 -18.56
N ALA A 82 9.96 6.91 -17.75
CA ALA A 82 9.77 7.64 -16.49
C ALA A 82 10.99 7.57 -15.56
N THR A 83 11.37 8.72 -15.02
CA THR A 83 12.49 8.87 -14.09
C THR A 83 12.03 9.30 -12.69
N ARG A 84 10.76 9.69 -12.53
CA ARG A 84 10.21 10.13 -11.25
C ARG A 84 8.76 9.69 -11.06
N PHE A 85 8.35 9.58 -9.81
CA PHE A 85 6.95 9.43 -9.44
C PHE A 85 6.24 10.77 -9.42
N ASP A 86 5.08 10.87 -10.07
CA ASP A 86 4.24 12.07 -10.08
C ASP A 86 2.82 11.71 -10.55
N ALA A 87 1.80 12.24 -9.88
CA ALA A 87 0.40 12.07 -10.28
C ALA A 87 0.05 12.78 -11.61
N ASN A 88 0.81 13.78 -12.03
CA ASN A 88 0.62 14.51 -13.27
C ASN A 88 1.23 13.76 -14.47
N LEU A 89 0.39 12.99 -15.17
CA LEU A 89 0.78 12.19 -16.34
C LEU A 89 0.60 12.90 -17.68
N THR A 90 0.14 14.16 -17.69
CA THR A 90 -0.05 14.95 -18.93
C THR A 90 1.18 15.79 -19.29
N SER A 91 2.28 15.61 -18.56
CA SER A 91 3.54 16.30 -18.86
C SER A 91 4.15 15.77 -20.17
N SER A 92 4.56 16.69 -21.04
CA SER A 92 5.07 16.43 -22.40
C SER A 92 6.37 15.62 -22.44
N ALA A 93 6.94 15.27 -21.29
CA ALA A 93 8.29 14.72 -21.17
C ALA A 93 8.34 13.19 -20.97
N ASN A 94 7.21 12.48 -20.76
CA ASN A 94 7.20 11.04 -20.40
C ASN A 94 8.04 10.68 -19.16
N ASP A 95 8.40 11.67 -18.34
CA ASP A 95 9.27 11.51 -17.17
C ASP A 95 8.52 10.99 -15.94
N ASN A 96 7.19 11.11 -15.95
CA ASN A 96 6.34 10.91 -14.79
C ASN A 96 5.59 9.57 -14.87
N THR A 97 5.51 8.88 -13.74
CA THR A 97 4.69 7.68 -13.60
C THR A 97 4.00 7.63 -12.23
N THR A 98 2.86 6.96 -12.17
CA THR A 98 2.20 6.57 -10.91
C THR A 98 2.38 5.09 -10.59
N GLN A 99 3.24 4.41 -11.36
CA GLN A 99 3.59 3.03 -11.15
C GLN A 99 4.58 2.90 -9.98
N CYS A 100 4.31 2.02 -9.01
CA CYS A 100 5.30 1.59 -8.02
C CYS A 100 6.34 0.75 -8.73
N SER A 101 7.62 1.02 -8.47
CA SER A 101 8.69 0.58 -9.36
C SER A 101 8.41 1.05 -10.80
N GLY A 102 9.19 0.63 -11.78
CA GLY A 102 8.94 1.03 -13.18
C GLY A 102 9.60 2.35 -13.58
N LEU A 103 10.53 2.83 -12.77
CA LEU A 103 11.44 3.90 -13.17
C LEU A 103 12.56 3.35 -14.06
N ALA A 104 12.98 4.15 -15.03
CA ALA A 104 14.11 3.84 -15.92
C ALA A 104 15.43 3.78 -15.14
N SER A 105 15.56 4.55 -14.05
CA SER A 105 16.73 4.55 -13.16
C SER A 105 16.33 4.09 -11.76
N PRO A 106 16.75 2.88 -11.32
CA PRO A 106 16.46 2.37 -9.98
C PRO A 106 17.32 3.04 -8.90
N GLY A 107 16.89 2.94 -7.63
CA GLY A 107 17.70 3.25 -6.45
C GLY A 107 17.68 4.71 -5.94
N GLY A 108 17.09 5.64 -6.69
CA GLY A 108 16.98 7.06 -6.27
C GLY A 108 15.74 7.40 -5.44
N ASN A 109 14.76 6.50 -5.38
CA ASN A 109 13.47 6.74 -4.73
C ASN A 109 13.26 5.82 -3.52
N LYS A 110 12.17 6.05 -2.79
CA LYS A 110 11.76 5.27 -1.62
C LYS A 110 10.28 4.98 -1.68
N PHE A 111 9.82 4.04 -0.85
CA PHE A 111 8.40 3.70 -0.76
C PHE A 111 7.56 4.89 -0.25
N SER A 112 8.04 5.56 0.79
CA SER A 112 7.45 6.81 1.30
C SER A 112 7.32 7.89 0.22
N THR A 113 8.37 8.10 -0.58
CA THR A 113 8.35 9.08 -1.69
C THR A 113 7.35 8.70 -2.77
N PHE A 114 7.22 7.41 -3.10
CA PHE A 114 6.22 6.92 -4.04
C PHE A 114 4.80 7.27 -3.58
N VAL A 115 4.43 6.89 -2.35
CA VAL A 115 3.04 7.10 -1.88
C VAL A 115 2.67 8.58 -1.77
N GLU A 116 3.64 9.44 -1.44
CA GLU A 116 3.46 10.88 -1.33
C GLU A 116 3.34 11.56 -2.69
N ALA A 117 4.27 11.27 -3.62
CA ALA A 117 4.30 11.91 -4.93
C ALA A 117 3.10 11.51 -5.80
N VAL A 118 2.63 10.27 -5.64
CA VAL A 118 1.50 9.72 -6.41
C VAL A 118 0.15 10.02 -5.75
N LYS A 119 0.13 10.47 -4.49
CA LYS A 119 -1.10 10.83 -3.76
C LYS A 119 -2.10 9.68 -3.66
N LEU A 120 -1.66 8.50 -3.22
CA LEU A 120 -2.53 7.31 -3.17
C LEU A 120 -3.78 7.48 -2.29
N GLN A 121 -3.75 8.42 -1.34
CA GLN A 121 -4.90 8.76 -0.51
C GLN A 121 -6.11 9.28 -1.32
N ASP A 122 -5.89 9.79 -2.54
CA ASP A 122 -6.94 10.30 -3.43
C ASP A 122 -7.67 9.15 -4.16
N GLY A 123 -7.25 7.90 -3.97
CA GLY A 123 -7.91 6.70 -4.50
C GLY A 123 -7.80 6.50 -6.02
N THR A 124 -7.06 7.36 -6.72
CA THR A 124 -7.03 7.38 -8.19
C THR A 124 -5.91 6.53 -8.81
N HIS A 125 -4.84 6.28 -8.05
CA HIS A 125 -3.62 5.62 -8.55
C HIS A 125 -3.28 4.33 -7.79
N TRP A 126 -4.27 3.78 -7.07
CA TRP A 126 -4.17 2.53 -6.35
C TRP A 126 -5.43 1.68 -6.62
N PRO A 127 -5.33 0.36 -6.80
CA PRO A 127 -4.12 -0.48 -6.79
C PRO A 127 -3.40 -0.58 -8.14
N THR A 128 -3.88 0.15 -9.16
CA THR A 128 -3.33 0.14 -10.51
C THR A 128 -2.55 1.42 -10.77
N GLY A 129 -1.29 1.27 -11.17
CA GLY A 129 -0.45 2.39 -11.60
C GLY A 129 -0.64 2.71 -13.07
N SER A 130 -0.14 3.87 -13.47
CA SER A 130 -0.22 4.38 -14.83
C SER A 130 1.11 4.98 -15.27
N TYR A 131 1.34 5.02 -16.57
CA TYR A 131 2.53 5.60 -17.20
C TYR A 131 2.13 6.72 -18.15
N SER A 132 3.05 7.65 -18.43
CA SER A 132 2.76 8.78 -19.33
C SER A 132 3.02 8.43 -20.79
N THR A 133 2.18 8.93 -21.69
CA THR A 133 2.38 8.89 -23.15
C THR A 133 2.51 10.31 -23.74
N GLY A 134 2.92 11.28 -22.92
CA GLY A 134 3.25 12.65 -23.30
C GLY A 134 2.02 13.57 -23.37
N ASN A 135 0.86 13.02 -23.70
CA ASN A 135 -0.40 13.75 -23.76
C ASN A 135 -1.46 13.22 -22.77
N ALA A 136 -1.26 12.01 -22.23
CA ALA A 136 -2.19 11.37 -21.31
C ALA A 136 -1.49 10.28 -20.48
N GLY A 137 -2.09 9.96 -19.33
CA GLY A 137 -1.76 8.76 -18.56
C GLY A 137 -2.47 7.54 -19.13
N VAL A 138 -1.75 6.42 -19.22
CA VAL A 138 -2.27 5.11 -19.61
C VAL A 138 -2.11 4.16 -18.44
N ALA A 139 -3.19 3.50 -18.04
CA ALA A 139 -3.15 2.50 -16.97
C ALA A 139 -2.30 1.29 -17.39
N ASN A 140 -1.50 0.78 -16.46
CA ASN A 140 -0.84 -0.52 -16.60
C ASN A 140 -1.85 -1.66 -16.39
N SER A 141 -1.36 -2.90 -16.40
CA SER A 141 -2.15 -4.07 -16.03
C SER A 141 -2.85 -3.89 -14.68
N GLN A 142 -4.03 -4.49 -14.54
CA GLN A 142 -4.81 -4.44 -13.31
C GLN A 142 -3.95 -4.83 -12.09
N ASN A 143 -4.08 -4.04 -11.01
CA ASN A 143 -3.36 -4.19 -9.74
C ASN A 143 -1.84 -4.02 -9.84
N SER A 144 -1.31 -3.39 -10.90
CA SER A 144 0.13 -3.30 -11.12
C SER A 144 0.92 -2.69 -9.95
N ASN A 145 0.38 -1.74 -9.20
CA ASN A 145 1.04 -1.17 -8.03
C ASN A 145 1.06 -2.16 -6.86
N ALA A 146 -0.06 -2.81 -6.59
CA ALA A 146 -0.14 -3.84 -5.55
C ALA A 146 0.82 -5.01 -5.85
N THR A 147 0.89 -5.45 -7.11
CA THR A 147 1.83 -6.48 -7.56
C THR A 147 3.29 -6.06 -7.40
N ALA A 148 3.63 -4.81 -7.73
CA ALA A 148 4.99 -4.30 -7.55
C ALA A 148 5.39 -4.23 -6.07
N VAL A 149 4.51 -3.69 -5.21
CA VAL A 149 4.73 -3.65 -3.76
C VAL A 149 4.89 -5.06 -3.19
N ALA A 150 3.98 -5.99 -3.55
CA ALA A 150 4.06 -7.38 -3.09
C ALA A 150 5.40 -8.03 -3.47
N LYS A 151 5.81 -7.87 -4.74
CA LYS A 151 7.07 -8.41 -5.26
C LYS A 151 8.29 -7.84 -4.53
N ASP A 152 8.27 -6.57 -4.15
CA ASP A 152 9.35 -5.98 -3.38
C ASP A 152 9.36 -6.45 -1.92
N LEU A 153 8.20 -6.54 -1.26
CA LEU A 153 8.09 -7.03 0.11
C LEU A 153 8.51 -8.50 0.26
N VAL A 154 8.12 -9.37 -0.67
CA VAL A 154 8.53 -10.78 -0.64
C VAL A 154 10.00 -10.99 -1.00
N ALA A 155 10.68 -10.00 -1.57
CA ALA A 155 12.10 -10.04 -1.89
C ALA A 155 13.01 -9.55 -0.75
N LEU A 156 12.43 -8.98 0.31
CA LEU A 156 13.16 -8.61 1.53
C LEU A 156 13.77 -9.84 2.22
N ASN A 157 14.76 -9.61 3.07
CA ASN A 157 15.31 -10.69 3.89
C ASN A 157 14.31 -11.11 4.99
N SER A 158 14.57 -12.24 5.64
CA SER A 158 13.64 -12.84 6.62
C SER A 158 13.31 -11.93 7.81
N ASP A 159 14.28 -11.16 8.31
CA ASP A 159 14.07 -10.26 9.44
C ASP A 159 13.24 -9.04 9.00
N GLU A 160 13.56 -8.46 7.85
CA GLU A 160 12.81 -7.36 7.24
C GLU A 160 11.37 -7.76 6.92
N LYS A 161 11.15 -8.98 6.42
CA LYS A 161 9.80 -9.54 6.20
C LYS A 161 8.98 -9.57 7.47
N THR A 162 9.58 -10.05 8.56
CA THR A 162 8.92 -10.11 9.87
C THR A 162 8.51 -8.71 10.35
N ILE A 163 9.41 -7.73 10.17
CA ILE A 163 9.15 -6.33 10.51
C ILE A 163 7.99 -5.75 9.70
N VAL A 164 8.02 -5.86 8.37
CA VAL A 164 6.98 -5.26 7.52
C VAL A 164 5.64 -5.97 7.67
N ALA A 165 5.64 -7.29 7.89
CA ALA A 165 4.43 -8.04 8.21
C ALA A 165 3.76 -7.51 9.48
N GLY A 166 4.54 -7.25 10.54
CA GLY A 166 4.03 -6.66 11.78
C GLY A 166 3.53 -5.22 11.60
N LEU A 167 4.22 -4.39 10.82
CA LEU A 167 3.79 -3.01 10.54
C LEU A 167 2.52 -2.98 9.69
N LEU A 168 2.41 -3.87 8.70
CA LEU A 168 1.26 -3.96 7.82
C LEU A 168 0.03 -4.38 8.62
N ALA A 169 0.12 -5.46 9.42
CA ALA A 169 -1.00 -5.91 10.25
C ALA A 169 -1.51 -4.79 11.18
N LYS A 170 -0.61 -4.11 11.90
CA LYS A 170 -0.98 -3.00 12.79
C LYS A 170 -1.62 -1.81 12.07
N THR A 171 -1.19 -1.53 10.85
CA THR A 171 -1.74 -0.43 10.05
C THR A 171 -3.17 -0.75 9.60
N ILE A 172 -3.42 -2.00 9.21
CA ILE A 172 -4.75 -2.44 8.74
C ILE A 172 -5.74 -2.61 9.89
N GLU A 173 -5.28 -3.05 11.07
CA GLU A 173 -6.10 -3.15 12.28
C GLU A 173 -6.50 -1.80 12.88
N GLY A 174 -5.98 -0.68 12.36
CA GLY A 174 -6.36 0.67 12.79
C GLY A 174 -5.62 1.17 14.04
N GLY A 175 -4.40 0.69 14.31
CA GLY A 175 -3.57 1.23 15.39
C GLY A 175 -3.29 2.73 15.18
N GLU A 176 -3.69 3.57 16.13
CA GLU A 176 -3.46 5.02 16.08
C GLU A 176 -1.95 5.32 16.17
N VAL A 177 -1.42 6.01 15.15
CA VAL A 177 -0.02 6.47 15.10
C VAL A 177 0.11 7.70 16.00
N VAL A 178 0.65 7.53 17.22
CA VAL A 178 0.94 8.65 18.12
C VAL A 178 2.42 9.01 18.03
N ASP A 179 2.71 10.26 17.65
CA ASP A 179 4.06 10.82 17.67
C ASP A 179 4.38 11.39 19.05
N GLN A 180 5.33 10.78 19.76
CA GLN A 180 5.97 11.36 20.94
C GLN A 180 7.49 11.32 20.77
N GLY A 181 8.04 12.34 20.11
CA GLY A 181 9.47 12.66 20.23
C GLY A 181 10.42 11.71 19.50
N GLY A 182 10.06 11.25 18.29
CA GLY A 182 10.97 10.48 17.43
C GLY A 182 10.95 8.97 17.68
N PHE A 183 10.02 8.47 18.49
CA PHE A 183 9.72 7.04 18.63
C PHE A 183 8.23 6.83 18.40
N PHE A 184 7.88 6.20 17.28
CA PHE A 184 6.48 5.95 16.91
C PHE A 184 6.02 4.70 17.65
N TYR A 185 5.30 4.89 18.76
CA TYR A 185 4.54 3.83 19.39
C TYR A 185 3.10 3.90 18.89
N LEU A 186 2.65 2.82 18.24
CA LEU A 186 1.24 2.59 17.93
C LEU A 186 0.58 2.08 19.20
N GLN A 187 -0.30 2.89 19.80
CA GLN A 187 -1.02 2.49 21.00
C GLN A 187 -2.27 1.71 20.60
N HIS A 188 -2.43 0.51 21.17
CA HIS A 188 -3.62 -0.32 20.96
C HIS A 188 -4.74 0.26 21.83
N GLY A 189 -5.86 0.65 21.21
CA GLY A 189 -7.10 1.02 21.90
C GLY A 189 -7.87 -0.20 22.39
#